data_AF-A0A352FMM2-F1
#
_entry.id   AF-A0A352FMM2-F1
#
_cell.length_a   1.000
_cell.length_b   1.000
_cell.length_c   1.000
_cell.angle_alpha   90.00
_cell.angle_beta   90.00
_cell.angle_gamma   90.00
#
_symmetry.space_group_name_H-M   'P 1'
#
loop_
_entity.id
_entity.type
_entity.pdbx_description
1 polymer ?
#
loop_
_entity_poly.entity_id
_entity_poly.type
_entity_poly.pdbx_seq_one_letter_code
_entity_poly.pdbx_strand_id
1 'polypeptide(L)' 'MSTTITSYVLCIDDGGYPESLEVRKIYPVLPDDKAAAREYVRIIDETGEDYLYPMKYFVPLSLSADVIGALTARSIDTNR' A
#
# COMPACT_ATOMS: atom_id res chain seq x y z
N MET A 1 -19.24 2.12 3.38
CA MET A 1 -18.98 0.98 2.49
C MET A 1 -17.62 0.43 2.85
N SER A 2 -17.50 -0.84 3.25
CA SER A 2 -16.18 -1.43 3.56
C SER A 2 -15.47 -1.75 2.26
N THR A 3 -14.39 -1.04 1.95
CA THR A 3 -13.56 -1.41 0.80
C THR A 3 -12.65 -2.56 1.20
N THR A 4 -12.73 -3.68 0.48
CA THR A 4 -11.90 -4.86 0.74
C THR A 4 -10.54 -4.68 0.07
N ILE A 5 -9.49 -4.56 0.86
CA ILE A 5 -8.10 -4.53 0.39
C ILE A 5 -7.66 -5.96 0.11
N THR A 6 -7.27 -6.24 -1.12
CA THR A 6 -6.83 -7.58 -1.56
C THR A 6 -5.48 -7.57 -2.28
N SER A 7 -4.91 -6.38 -2.50
CA SER A 7 -3.70 -6.18 -3.28
C SER A 7 -2.72 -5.30 -2.53
N TYR A 8 -1.43 -5.55 -2.74
CA TYR A 8 -0.33 -4.86 -2.08
C TYR A 8 0.76 -4.51 -3.09
N VAL A 9 1.51 -3.46 -2.78
CA VAL A 9 2.66 -3.02 -3.57
C VAL A 9 3.86 -2.74 -2.69
N LEU A 10 5.07 -3.01 -3.19
CA LEU A 10 6.32 -2.58 -2.58
C LEU A 10 6.72 -1.22 -3.16
N CYS A 11 6.99 -0.24 -2.31
CA CYS A 11 7.59 1.01 -2.73
C CYS A 11 9.08 0.79 -3.06
N ILE A 12 9.52 1.17 -4.26
CA ILE A 12 10.91 1.05 -4.73
C ILE A 12 11.57 2.40 -4.99
N ASP A 13 10.78 3.47 -5.09
CA ASP A 13 11.20 4.85 -5.33
C ASP A 13 10.18 5.77 -4.66
N ASP A 14 10.64 6.76 -3.88
CA ASP A 14 9.75 7.73 -3.23
C ASP A 14 9.34 8.88 -4.15
N GLY A 15 9.92 8.96 -5.35
CA GLY A 15 9.61 10.00 -6.34
C GLY A 15 9.89 11.43 -5.86
N GLY A 16 10.71 11.60 -4.81
CA GLY A 16 10.95 12.87 -4.14
C GLY A 16 9.93 13.22 -3.05
N TYR A 17 9.12 12.25 -2.58
CA TYR A 17 8.14 12.41 -1.50
C TYR A 17 8.52 11.59 -0.24
N PRO A 18 9.69 11.84 0.38
CA PRO A 18 10.18 11.02 1.52
C PRO A 18 9.31 11.13 2.77
N GLU A 19 8.46 12.15 2.88
CA GLU A 19 7.51 12.32 3.98
C GLU A 19 6.23 11.50 3.80
N SER A 20 5.96 11.01 2.59
CA SER A 20 4.73 10.26 2.26
C SER A 20 5.01 8.82 1.83
N LEU A 21 6.16 8.58 1.18
CA LEU A 21 6.57 7.28 0.66
C LEU A 21 7.85 6.82 1.33
N GLU A 22 7.78 5.64 1.94
CA GLU A 22 8.92 4.96 2.53
C GLU A 22 9.38 3.84 1.59
N VAL A 23 10.59 3.98 1.04
CA VAL A 23 11.18 2.97 0.16
C VAL A 23 11.37 1.65 0.93
N ARG A 24 11.00 0.54 0.29
CA ARG A 24 10.91 -0.84 0.84
C ARG A 24 9.73 -1.10 1.76
N LYS A 25 8.84 -0.14 1.99
CA LYS A 25 7.57 -0.38 2.69
C LYS A 25 6.56 -1.02 1.75
N ILE A 26 5.75 -1.93 2.31
CA ILE A 26 4.63 -2.56 1.63
C ILE A 26 3.37 -1.75 1.93
N TYR A 27 2.68 -1.31 0.88
CA TYR A 27 1.45 -0.56 0.99
C TYR A 27 0.24 -1.37 0.50
N PRO A 28 -0.88 -1.35 1.22
CA PRO A 28 -2.15 -1.82 0.70
C PRO A 28 -2.66 -0.94 -0.44
N VAL A 29 -3.27 -1.56 -1.44
CA VAL A 29 -3.86 -0.88 -2.61
C VAL A 29 -5.37 -0.83 -2.48
N LEU A 30 -5.92 0.36 -2.71
CA LEU A 30 -7.35 0.59 -2.88
C LEU A 30 -7.71 0.47 -4.37
N PRO A 31 -8.65 -0.42 -4.76
CA PRO A 31 -9.04 -0.55 -6.17
C PRO A 31 -9.55 0.77 -6.76
N ASP A 32 -8.95 1.20 -7.87
CA ASP A 32 -9.33 2.42 -8.59
C ASP A 32 -9.02 2.25 -10.09
N ASP A 33 -10.02 1.83 -10.87
CA ASP A 33 -9.86 1.59 -12.31
C ASP A 33 -9.48 2.87 -13.08
N LYS A 34 -9.90 4.04 -12.60
CA LYS A 34 -9.57 5.33 -13.25
C LYS A 34 -8.10 5.68 -13.05
N ALA A 35 -7.57 5.40 -11.87
CA ALA A 35 -6.15 5.54 -11.57
C ALA A 35 -5.32 4.56 -12.41
N ALA A 36 -5.72 3.29 -12.41
CA ALA A 36 -5.01 2.23 -13.12
C ALA A 36 -4.93 2.51 -14.63
N ALA A 37 -6.02 3.00 -15.23
CA ALA A 37 -6.04 3.40 -16.65
C ALA A 37 -5.05 4.53 -17.02
N ARG A 38 -4.50 5.23 -16.02
CA ARG A 38 -3.52 6.30 -16.18
C ARG A 38 -2.13 5.92 -15.65
N GLU A 39 -1.90 4.65 -15.33
CA GLU A 39 -0.67 4.15 -14.71
C GLU A 39 -0.42 4.75 -13.31
N TYR A 40 -1.50 4.95 -12.54
CA TYR A 40 -1.46 5.33 -11.13
C TYR A 40 -2.00 4.21 -10.25
N VAL A 41 -1.57 4.21 -8.99
CA VAL A 41 -2.06 3.35 -7.93
C VAL A 41 -2.53 4.19 -6.76
N ARG A 42 -3.67 3.80 -6.17
CA ARG A 42 -4.19 4.39 -4.94
C ARG A 42 -3.76 3.50 -3.79
N ILE A 43 -2.88 3.99 -2.93
CA ILE A 43 -2.41 3.26 -1.74
C ILE A 43 -3.03 3.84 -0.48
N ILE A 44 -3.05 3.06 0.60
CA ILE A 44 -3.42 3.55 1.93
C ILE A 44 -2.16 3.57 2.81
N ASP A 45 -1.95 4.66 3.53
CA ASP A 45 -0.84 4.81 4.46
C ASP A 45 -1.20 4.25 5.87
N GLU A 46 -0.34 4.52 6.85
CA GLU A 46 -0.55 4.09 8.25
C GLU A 46 -1.63 4.87 8.99
N THR A 47 -1.98 6.06 8.51
CA THR A 47 -3.06 6.87 9.07
C THR A 47 -4.43 6.38 8.60
N GLY A 48 -4.46 5.58 7.53
CA GLY A 48 -5.68 5.11 6.88
C GLY A 48 -6.17 6.05 5.79
N GLU A 49 -5.41 7.08 5.46
CA GLU A 49 -5.68 7.98 4.34
C GLU A 49 -5.19 7.36 3.04
N ASP A 50 -5.92 7.64 1.95
CA ASP A 50 -5.60 7.14 0.64
C ASP A 50 -4.95 8.20 -0.25
N TYR A 51 -3.87 7.81 -0.93
CA TYR A 51 -3.06 8.68 -1.77
C TYR A 51 -2.81 8.06 -3.13
N LEU A 52 -2.70 8.91 -4.15
CA LEU A 52 -2.54 8.50 -5.55
C LEU A 52 -1.12 8.80 -6.03
N TYR A 53 -0.42 7.76 -6.50
CA TYR A 53 0.94 7.89 -6.99
C TYR A 53 1.14 7.16 -8.32
N PRO A 54 2.12 7.58 -9.14
CA PRO A 54 2.52 6.84 -10.33
C PRO A 54 2.91 5.40 -10.00
N MET A 55 2.39 4.44 -10.75
CA MET A 55 2.67 3.01 -10.56
C MET A 55 4.15 2.67 -10.69
N LYS A 56 4.93 3.47 -11.44
CA LYS A 56 6.38 3.29 -11.62
C LYS A 56 7.21 3.33 -10.32
N TYR A 57 6.65 3.91 -9.25
CA TYR A 57 7.29 3.94 -7.92
C TYR A 57 7.14 2.63 -7.15
N PHE A 58 6.36 1.69 -7.70
CA PHE A 58 5.90 0.52 -7.01
C PHE A 58 6.07 -0.76 -7.82
N VAL A 59 6.17 -1.87 -7.11
CA VAL A 59 6.11 -3.22 -7.68
C VAL A 59 4.92 -3.97 -7.08
N PRO A 60 4.00 -4.53 -7.91
CA PRO A 60 2.92 -5.38 -7.41
C PRO A 60 3.44 -6.61 -6.67
N LEU A 61 2.83 -6.95 -5.53
CA LEU A 61 3.17 -8.13 -4.76
C LEU A 61 2.04 -9.16 -4.80
N SER A 62 2.41 -10.41 -5.07
CA SER A 62 1.56 -11.58 -4.79
C SER A 62 1.94 -12.14 -3.43
N LEU A 63 1.13 -11.85 -2.41
CA LEU A 63 1.40 -12.24 -1.02
C LEU A 63 0.56 -13.46 -0.64
N SER A 64 1.12 -14.35 0.19
CA SER A 64 0.34 -15.44 0.79
C SER A 64 -0.65 -14.90 1.83
N ALA A 65 -1.69 -15.68 2.13
CA ALA A 65 -2.69 -15.31 3.13
C ALA A 65 -2.05 -15.02 4.51
N ASP A 66 -1.00 -15.78 4.88
CA ASP A 66 -0.28 -15.57 6.14
C ASP A 66 0.40 -14.20 6.19
N VAL A 67 1.01 -13.76 5.09
CA VAL A 67 1.65 -12.43 5.00
C VAL A 67 0.59 -11.33 5.05
N ILE A 68 -0.53 -11.50 4.33
CA ILE A 68 -1.65 -10.56 4.38
C ILE A 68 -2.21 -10.46 5.82
N GLY A 69 -2.35 -11.59 6.51
CA GLY A 69 -2.74 -11.64 7.91
C GLY A 69 -1.77 -10.87 8.82
N ALA A 70 -0.46 -11.04 8.63
CA ALA A 70 0.55 -10.31 9.40
C ALA A 70 0.55 -8.79 9.12
N LEU A 71 0.28 -8.37 7.87
CA LEU A 71 0.20 -6.95 7.49
C LEU A 71 -1.08 -6.26 7.98
N THR A 72 -2.17 -7.00 8.14
CA THR A 72 -3.49 -6.48 8.56
C THR A 72 -3.73 -6.62 10.05
N ALA A 73 -3.00 -7.52 10.72
CA ALA A 73 -2.93 -7.55 12.17
C ALA A 73 -2.41 -6.19 12.63
N ARG A 74 -3.33 -5.35 13.13
CA ARG A 74 -2.97 -4.17 13.92
C ARG A 74 -1.89 -4.62 14.90
N SER A 75 -0.78 -3.89 14.97
CA SER A 75 0.22 -4.08 16.01
C SER A 75 -0.50 -4.13 17.35
N ILE A 76 -0.76 -5.34 17.85
CA ILE A 76 -1.05 -5.51 19.26
C ILE A 76 0.32 -5.36 19.85
N ASP A 77 0.65 -4.12 20.25
CA ASP A 77 1.73 -3.87 21.19
C ASP A 77 1.38 -4.59 22.49
N THR A 78 1.64 -5.89 22.51
CA THR A 78 1.80 -6.62 23.76
C THR A 78 3.23 -6.36 24.20
N ASN A 79 3.41 -5.16 24.77
CA ASN A 79 4.41 -4.86 25.79
C ASN A 79 5.90 -5.09 25.44
N ARG A 80 6.63 -3.98 25.24
CA ARG A 80 7.95 -3.86 25.84
C ARG A 80 8.20 -2.45 26.35
#